data_AF-A0A257NP16-F1
#
_entry.id   AF-A0A257NP16-F1
#
_cell.length_a   1.000
_cell.length_b   1.000
_cell.length_c   1.000
_cell.angle_alpha   90.00
_cell.angle_beta   90.00
_cell.angle_gamma   90.00
#
_symmetry.space_group_name_H-M   'P 1'
#
loop_
_entity.id
_entity.type
_entity.pdbx_description
1 polymer ?
#
loop_
_entity_poly.entity_id
_entity_poly.type
_entity_poly.pdbx_seq_one_letter_code
_entity_poly.pdbx_strand_id
1 'polypeptide(L)' 'QEEAQRAKKHHVAAKLLIEPGMRVLDIGCGWGGLALTLARDYGARVLGVTLSEEQHKLAAQRAADAGLAGLTV' A
#
# COMPACT_ATOMS: atom_id res chain seq x y z
N GLN A 1 6.83 18.10 -3.53
CA GLN A 1 6.61 16.90 -4.37
C GLN A 1 5.95 15.76 -3.59
N GLU A 2 6.36 15.48 -2.35
CA GLU A 2 5.73 14.46 -1.49
C GLU A 2 4.24 14.70 -1.20
N GLU A 3 3.83 15.95 -1.04
CA GLU A 3 2.45 16.30 -0.72
C GLU A 3 1.46 15.94 -1.82
N ALA A 4 1.87 16.11 -3.09
CA ALA A 4 1.09 15.70 -4.24
C ALA A 4 0.91 14.17 -4.30
N GLN A 5 1.95 13.41 -3.91
CA GLN A 5 1.85 11.94 -3.84
C GLN A 5 0.93 11.49 -2.71
N ARG A 6 0.97 12.15 -1.55
CA ARG A 6 0.06 11.89 -0.43
C ARG A 6 -1.40 12.18 -0.82
N ALA A 7 -1.65 13.33 -1.44
CA ALA A 7 -2.98 13.72 -1.90
C ALA A 7 -3.54 12.76 -2.96
N LYS A 8 -2.72 12.35 -3.94
CA LYS A 8 -3.12 11.36 -4.94
C LYS A 8 -3.58 10.04 -4.32
N LYS A 9 -2.84 9.52 -3.33
CA LYS A 9 -3.18 8.23 -2.69
C LYS A 9 -4.48 8.31 -1.88
N HIS A 10 -4.69 9.41 -1.14
CA HIS A 10 -5.96 9.65 -0.46
C HIS A 10 -7.13 9.79 -1.43
N HIS A 11 -6.91 10.46 -2.58
CA HIS A 11 -7.94 10.58 -3.61
C HIS A 11 -8.33 9.22 -4.21
N VAL A 12 -7.35 8.33 -4.42
CA VAL A 12 -7.62 6.95 -4.86
C VAL A 12 -8.39 6.18 -3.79
N ALA A 13 -7.97 6.24 -2.53
CA ALA A 13 -8.65 5.55 -1.43
C ALA A 13 -10.10 6.02 -1.26
N ALA A 14 -10.34 7.33 -1.36
CA ALA A 14 -11.67 7.92 -1.31
C ALA A 14 -12.56 7.45 -2.46
N LYS A 15 -12.03 7.37 -3.68
CA LYS A 15 -12.79 6.86 -4.84
C LYS A 15 -13.12 5.38 -4.75
N LEU A 16 -12.24 4.60 -4.12
CA LEU A 16 -12.44 3.18 -3.91
C LEU A 16 -13.31 2.87 -2.68
N LEU A 17 -13.71 3.91 -1.91
CA LEU A 17 -14.51 3.79 -0.69
C LEU A 17 -13.94 2.73 0.25
N ILE A 18 -12.63 2.76 0.46
CA ILE A 18 -11.94 1.77 1.27
C ILE A 18 -12.37 1.91 2.73
N GLU A 19 -12.81 0.80 3.30
CA GLU A 19 -13.14 0.66 4.72
C GLU A 19 -12.16 -0.30 5.42
N PRO A 20 -11.97 -0.16 6.74
CA PRO A 20 -11.15 -1.07 7.52
C PRO A 20 -11.54 -2.54 7.33
N GLY A 21 -10.55 -3.40 7.12
CA GLY A 21 -10.74 -4.84 6.94
C GLY A 21 -11.01 -5.29 5.50
N MET A 22 -11.28 -4.37 4.56
CA MET A 22 -11.40 -4.71 3.14
C MET A 22 -10.09 -5.28 2.57
N ARG A 23 -10.21 -6.18 1.60
CA ARG A 23 -9.08 -6.77 0.88
C ARG A 23 -8.84 -6.05 -0.43
N VAL A 24 -7.61 -5.63 -0.70
CA VAL A 24 -7.21 -4.89 -1.91
C VAL A 24 -6.10 -5.64 -2.63
N LEU A 25 -6.17 -5.71 -3.96
CA LEU A 25 -5.09 -6.19 -4.83
C LEU A 25 -4.44 -4.99 -5.54
N ASP A 26 -3.15 -4.76 -5.30
CA ASP A 26 -2.38 -3.68 -5.92
C ASP A 26 -1.45 -4.26 -7.00
N ILE A 27 -1.88 -4.20 -8.26
CA ILE A 27 -1.15 -4.74 -9.41
C ILE A 27 -0.12 -3.72 -9.89
N GLY A 28 1.16 -4.10 -9.85
CA GLY A 28 2.26 -3.18 -10.10
C GLY A 28 2.50 -2.25 -8.91
N CYS A 29 2.54 -2.82 -7.71
CA CYS A 29 2.63 -2.07 -6.44
C CYS A 29 3.90 -1.22 -6.29
N GLY A 30 4.90 -1.42 -7.17
CA GLY A 30 6.18 -0.73 -7.17
C GLY A 30 6.86 -0.90 -5.82
N TRP A 31 7.23 0.21 -5.18
CA TRP A 31 7.91 0.21 -3.89
C TRP A 31 6.95 0.14 -2.67
N GLY A 32 5.72 -0.34 -2.87
CA GLY A 32 4.69 -0.53 -1.82
C GLY A 32 3.99 0.76 -1.36
N GLY A 33 4.20 1.88 -2.04
CA GLY A 33 3.79 3.20 -1.54
C GLY A 33 2.29 3.39 -1.38
N LEU A 34 1.46 2.80 -2.26
CA LEU A 34 0.00 2.85 -2.15
C LEU A 34 -0.48 1.83 -1.11
N ALA A 35 -0.03 0.58 -1.21
CA ALA A 35 -0.36 -0.50 -0.29
C ALA A 35 -0.12 -0.12 1.19
N LEU A 36 1.03 0.49 1.50
CA LEU A 36 1.33 1.01 2.84
C LEU A 36 0.35 2.09 3.30
N THR A 37 -0.10 2.96 2.40
CA THR A 37 -1.05 4.03 2.72
C THR A 37 -2.43 3.45 3.01
N LEU A 38 -2.90 2.51 2.19
CA LEU A 38 -4.19 1.86 2.39
C LEU A 38 -4.21 1.00 3.67
N ALA A 39 -3.12 0.28 3.96
CA ALA A 39 -3.01 -0.49 5.18
C ALA A 39 -2.95 0.40 6.43
N ARG A 40 -2.11 1.45 6.43
CA ARG A 40 -1.91 2.34 7.57
C ARG A 40 -3.11 3.25 7.84
N ASP A 41 -3.55 3.96 6.82
CA ASP A 41 -4.48 5.08 6.98
C ASP A 41 -5.95 4.62 6.90
N TYR A 42 -6.21 3.47 6.27
CA TYR A 42 -7.56 2.95 6.05
C TYR A 42 -7.79 1.54 6.64
N GLY A 43 -6.78 0.91 7.22
CA GLY A 43 -6.91 -0.43 7.82
C GLY A 43 -7.21 -1.55 6.82
N ALA A 44 -6.91 -1.34 5.54
CA ALA A 44 -7.12 -2.36 4.51
C ALA A 44 -6.07 -3.47 4.57
N ARG A 45 -6.45 -4.67 4.13
CA ARG A 45 -5.52 -5.78 3.89
C ARG A 45 -5.13 -5.80 2.42
N VAL A 46 -3.90 -5.40 2.11
CA VAL A 46 -3.43 -5.24 0.73
C VAL A 46 -2.53 -6.40 0.34
N LEU A 47 -2.75 -6.95 -0.84
CA LEU A 47 -1.82 -7.84 -1.52
C LEU A 47 -1.19 -7.07 -2.68
N GLY A 48 0.11 -6.78 -2.60
CA GLY A 48 0.88 -6.16 -3.66
C GLY A 48 1.51 -7.21 -4.57
N VAL A 49 1.45 -6.99 -5.87
CA VAL A 49 2.17 -7.82 -6.85
C VAL A 49 3.05 -6.97 -7.76
N THR A 50 4.28 -7.41 -7.99
CA THR A 50 5.23 -6.79 -8.91
C THR A 50 6.12 -7.86 -9.54
N LEU A 51 6.62 -7.59 -10.75
CA LEU A 51 7.58 -8.47 -11.45
C LEU A 51 9.04 -8.19 -11.03
N SER A 52 9.30 -7.15 -10.25
CA SER A 52 10.63 -6.80 -9.79
C SER A 52 10.89 -7.32 -8.38
N GLU A 53 11.86 -8.23 -8.25
CA GLU A 53 12.27 -8.78 -6.94
C GLU A 53 12.81 -7.70 -6.00
N GLU A 54 13.60 -6.75 -6.51
CA GLU A 54 14.13 -5.59 -5.77
C GLU A 54 13.00 -4.74 -5.16
N GLN A 55 11.96 -4.46 -5.97
CA GLN A 55 10.79 -3.71 -5.51
C GLN A 55 10.01 -4.47 -4.45
N HIS A 56 9.79 -5.77 -4.66
CA HIS A 56 9.10 -6.62 -3.69
C HIS A 56 9.85 -6.66 -2.36
N LYS A 57 11.17 -6.89 -2.39
CA LYS A 57 12.02 -6.93 -1.19
C LYS A 57 11.95 -5.63 -0.41
N LEU A 58 12.05 -4.48 -1.09
CA LEU A 58 12.00 -3.18 -0.42
C LEU A 58 10.58 -2.85 0.09
N ALA A 59 9.53 -3.21 -0.66
CA ALA A 59 8.15 -3.03 -0.22
C ALA A 59 7.85 -3.86 1.05
N ALA A 60 8.27 -5.13 1.07
CA ALA A 60 8.14 -6.01 2.22
C ALA A 60 8.92 -5.49 3.44
N GLN A 61 10.16 -5.03 3.23
CA GLN A 61 10.96 -4.42 4.30
C GLN A 61 10.26 -3.19 4.89
N ARG A 62 9.74 -2.29 4.03
CA ARG A 62 9.01 -1.10 4.49
C ARG A 62 7.73 -1.45 5.25
N ALA A 63 7.03 -2.51 4.83
CA ALA A 63 5.86 -3.01 5.56
C ALA A 63 6.25 -3.53 6.94
N ALA A 64 7.37 -4.27 7.04
CA ALA A 64 7.90 -4.72 8.33
C ALA A 64 8.32 -3.55 9.23
N ASP A 65 9.09 -2.59 8.69
CA ASP A 65 9.56 -1.40 9.43
C ASP A 65 8.40 -0.53 9.93
N ALA A 66 7.30 -0.50 9.18
CA ALA A 66 6.08 0.20 9.58
C ALA A 66 5.15 -0.61 10.51
N GLY A 67 5.49 -1.87 10.84
CA GLY A 67 4.64 -2.76 11.64
C GLY A 67 3.38 -3.26 10.91
N LEU A 68 3.37 -3.18 9.58
CA LEU A 68 2.21 -3.47 8.72
C LEU A 68 2.35 -4.79 7.96
N ALA A 69 3.37 -5.61 8.22
CA ALA A 69 3.59 -6.90 7.53
C ALA A 69 2.39 -7.87 7.63
N GLY A 70 1.53 -7.74 8.66
CA GLY A 70 0.28 -8.52 8.77
C GLY A 70 -0.89 -7.98 7.96
N LEU A 71 -0.75 -6.79 7.36
CA LEU A 71 -1.78 -6.09 6.60
C LEU A 71 -1.37 -5.86 5.14
N THR A 72 -0.08 -5.80 4.81
CA THR A 72 0.39 -5.57 3.45
C THR A 72 1.74 -6.23 3.17
N VAL A 73 1.86 -6.79 1.96
CA VAL A 73 3.11 -7.26 1.33
C VAL A 73 2.97 -7.12 -0.18
#